data_AF-A0A7K4CYH1-F1
#
_entry.id   AF-A0A7K4CYH1-F1
#
_cell.length_a   1.000
_cell.length_b   1.000
_cell.length_c   1.000
_cell.angle_alpha   90.00
_cell.angle_beta   90.00
_cell.angle_gamma   90.00
#
_symmetry.space_group_name_H-M   'P 1'
#
loop_
_entity.id
_entity.type
_entity.pdbx_description
1 polymer ?
#
loop_
_entity_poly.entity_id
_entity_poly.type
_entity_poly.pdbx_seq_one_letter_code
_entity_poly.pdbx_strand_id
1 'polypeptide(L)'
;MIAKIISTMQRLGWALIDFTSNDASIRIVDNKQHEQVLEIDVSAKCFDVIAKKDAMTIIIKYIDNIDNFSKEKSEELLNIAHIFNSVPLIIGDRNRNGTLENN
;
A
#
# COMPACT_ATOMS: atom_id res chain seq x y z
N MET A 1 9.90 -6.82 8.79
CA MET A 1 8.63 -6.14 9.12
C MET A 1 7.49 -6.48 8.16
N ILE A 2 7.65 -6.34 6.84
CA ILE A 2 6.57 -6.61 5.84
C ILE A 2 5.89 -7.98 6.00
N ALA A 3 6.62 -9.08 6.22
CA ALA A 3 6.03 -10.40 6.46
C ALA A 3 5.11 -10.46 7.71
N LYS A 4 5.43 -9.66 8.75
CA LYS A 4 4.60 -9.53 9.97
C LYS A 4 3.31 -8.75 9.67
N ILE A 5 3.38 -7.73 8.82
CA ILE A 5 2.21 -6.98 8.34
C ILE A 5 1.29 -7.93 7.55
N ILE A 6 1.83 -8.65 6.58
CA ILE A 6 1.10 -9.64 5.76
C ILE A 6 0.39 -10.68 6.63
N SER A 7 1.12 -11.36 7.51
CA SER A 7 0.54 -12.40 8.38
C SER A 7 -0.52 -11.83 9.34
N THR A 8 -0.34 -10.59 9.83
CA THR A 8 -1.34 -9.92 10.66
C THR A 8 -2.61 -9.58 9.87
N MET A 9 -2.47 -9.06 8.65
CA MET A 9 -3.59 -8.74 7.77
C MET A 9 -4.40 -10.00 7.45
N GLN A 10 -3.74 -11.09 7.07
CA GLN A 10 -4.38 -12.38 6.82
C GLN A 10 -5.13 -12.89 8.06
N ARG A 11 -4.51 -12.84 9.25
CA ARG A 11 -5.14 -13.24 10.52
C ARG A 11 -6.37 -12.41 10.87
N LEU A 12 -6.40 -11.13 10.47
CA LEU A 12 -7.53 -10.21 10.70
C LEU A 12 -8.60 -10.28 9.59
N GLY A 13 -8.46 -11.21 8.65
CA GLY A 13 -9.42 -11.45 7.57
C GLY A 13 -9.30 -10.48 6.40
N TRP A 14 -8.14 -9.86 6.19
CA TRP A 14 -7.86 -9.09 4.98
C TRP A 14 -7.34 -10.00 3.87
N ALA A 15 -7.84 -9.82 2.65
CA ALA A 15 -7.30 -10.45 1.46
C ALA A 15 -6.15 -9.61 0.90
N LEU A 16 -5.01 -10.24 0.64
CA LEU A 16 -3.88 -9.59 -0.03
C LEU A 16 -4.14 -9.52 -1.52
N ILE A 17 -3.85 -8.37 -2.12
CA ILE A 17 -3.94 -8.19 -3.57
C ILE A 17 -2.51 -8.27 -4.11
N ASP A 18 -2.25 -9.30 -4.92
CA ASP A 18 -0.95 -9.48 -5.55
C ASP A 18 -0.78 -8.53 -6.74
N PHE A 19 0.32 -7.77 -6.70
CA PHE A 19 0.80 -6.95 -7.81
C PHE A 19 2.14 -7.52 -8.25
N THR A 20 2.21 -8.07 -9.46
CA THR A 20 3.47 -8.53 -10.04
C THR A 20 4.34 -7.32 -10.34
N SER A 21 5.51 -7.25 -9.71
CA SER A 21 6.45 -6.11 -9.78
C SER A 21 7.02 -5.81 -11.18
N ASN A 22 6.63 -6.62 -12.19
CA ASN A 22 6.97 -6.44 -13.60
C ASN A 22 5.79 -5.96 -14.45
N ASP A 23 4.58 -5.89 -13.92
CA ASP A 23 3.42 -5.36 -14.62
C ASP A 23 3.20 -3.90 -14.19
N ALA A 24 3.48 -2.98 -15.11
CA ALA A 24 3.01 -1.59 -15.03
C ALA A 24 1.48 -1.48 -15.22
N SER A 25 0.74 -2.55 -14.94
CA SER A 25 -0.69 -2.65 -15.14
C SER A 25 -1.36 -3.16 -13.88
N ILE A 26 -2.23 -2.33 -13.32
CA ILE A 26 -3.12 -2.76 -12.26
C ILE A 26 -4.43 -3.19 -12.92
N ARG A 27 -4.73 -4.49 -12.84
CA ARG A 27 -6.02 -5.04 -13.29
C ARG A 27 -7.05 -4.89 -12.17
N ILE A 28 -7.94 -3.90 -12.30
CA ILE A 28 -9.10 -3.78 -11.43
C ILE A 28 -10.25 -4.55 -12.07
N VAL A 29 -10.63 -5.68 -11.48
CA VAL A 29 -11.83 -6.44 -11.87
C VAL A 29 -12.98 -6.00 -10.95
N ASP A 30 -13.92 -5.21 -11.47
CA ASP A 30 -15.19 -4.91 -10.78
C ASP A 30 -16.25 -5.97 -11.11
N ASN A 31 -17.20 -6.18 -10.19
CA ASN A 31 -18.30 -7.16 -10.23
C ASN A 31 -19.33 -6.92 -11.36
N LYS A 32 -19.01 -6.12 -12.39
CA LYS A 32 -19.88 -5.78 -13.52
C LYS A 32 -19.31 -6.15 -14.90
N GLN A 33 -18.35 -7.08 -14.99
CA GLN A 33 -17.75 -7.54 -16.26
C GLN A 33 -17.07 -6.44 -17.11
N HIS A 34 -16.88 -5.23 -16.57
CA HIS A 34 -16.02 -4.22 -17.18
C HIS A 34 -14.64 -4.32 -16.54
N GLU A 35 -13.75 -5.03 -17.22
CA GLU A 35 -12.33 -5.01 -16.92
C GLU A 35 -11.76 -3.64 -17.31
N GLN A 36 -11.43 -2.81 -16.34
CA GLN A 36 -10.63 -1.61 -16.58
C GLN A 36 -9.19 -1.94 -16.18
N VAL A 37 -8.35 -2.06 -17.19
CA VAL A 37 -6.90 -2.16 -17.01
C VAL A 37 -6.39 -0.73 -16.92
N LEU A 38 -5.95 -0.33 -15.72
CA LEU A 38 -5.29 0.95 -15.55
C LEU A 38 -3.79 0.69 -15.61
N GLU A 39 -3.18 1.08 -16.73
CA GLU A 39 -1.72 1.12 -16.86
C GLU A 39 -1.21 2.31 -16.05
N ILE A 40 -0.76 2.04 -14.83
CA ILE A 40 -0.02 2.99 -14.02
C ILE A 40 1.39 2.43 -13.91
N ASP A 41 2.39 3.23 -14.29
CA ASP A 41 3.77 3.00 -13.86
C ASP A 41 3.83 3.23 -12.35
N VAL A 42 3.32 2.25 -11.61
CA VAL A 42 3.51 2.18 -10.17
C VAL A 42 4.94 1.74 -10.01
N SER A 43 5.85 2.71 -10.00
CA SER A 43 7.24 2.44 -9.66
C SER A 43 7.22 1.57 -8.40
N ALA A 44 8.03 0.52 -8.38
CA ALA A 44 8.04 -0.55 -7.37
C ALA A 44 8.37 -0.09 -5.93
N LYS A 45 8.22 1.21 -5.62
CA LYS A 45 8.59 1.86 -4.37
C LYS A 45 7.44 2.63 -3.71
N CYS A 46 6.33 2.91 -4.39
CA CYS A 46 5.27 3.76 -3.82
C CYS A 46 4.48 3.09 -2.68
N PHE A 47 4.34 1.77 -2.70
CA PHE A 47 3.73 0.98 -1.62
C PHE A 47 4.37 -0.41 -1.57
N ASP A 48 4.12 -1.15 -0.49
CA ASP A 48 4.69 -2.49 -0.28
C ASP A 48 3.60 -3.57 -0.19
N VAL A 49 2.39 -3.24 0.29
CA VAL A 49 1.28 -4.19 0.43
C VAL A 49 -0.03 -3.50 0.08
N ILE A 50 -0.92 -4.18 -0.62
CA ILE A 50 -2.32 -3.79 -0.77
C ILE A 50 -3.19 -4.89 -0.19
N ALA A 51 -4.17 -4.50 0.60
CA ALA A 51 -5.10 -5.42 1.23
C ALA A 51 -6.53 -4.93 1.12
N LYS A 52 -7.48 -5.86 0.99
CA LYS A 52 -8.90 -5.55 0.88
C LYS A 52 -9.70 -6.33 1.91
N LYS A 53 -10.68 -5.66 2.52
CA LYS A 53 -11.67 -6.27 3.41
C LYS A 53 -13.01 -5.56 3.19
N ASP A 54 -14.03 -6.33 2.85
CA ASP A 54 -15.36 -5.81 2.52
C ASP A 54 -15.28 -4.72 1.42
N ALA A 55 -15.81 -3.52 1.72
CA ALA A 55 -15.78 -2.36 0.84
C ALA A 55 -14.50 -1.50 1.00
N MET A 56 -13.58 -1.89 1.88
CA MET A 56 -12.38 -1.11 2.20
C MET A 56 -11.14 -1.72 1.54
N THR A 57 -10.41 -0.88 0.80
CA THR A 57 -9.07 -1.20 0.29
C THR A 57 -8.06 -0.33 1.04
N ILE A 58 -6.97 -0.93 1.48
CA ILE A 58 -5.84 -0.23 2.10
C ILE A 58 -4.58 -0.44 1.28
N ILE A 59 -3.81 0.62 1.12
CA ILE A 59 -2.48 0.60 0.50
C ILE A 59 -1.47 0.92 1.60
N ILE A 60 -0.52 0.02 1.82
CA ILE A 60 0.42 0.11 2.92
C ILE A 60 1.81 0.39 2.37
N LYS A 61 2.43 1.46 2.88
CA LYS A 61 3.86 1.72 2.74
C LYS A 61 4.57 1.51 4.07
N TYR A 62 5.50 0.58 4.10
CA TYR A 62 6.44 0.39 5.19
C TYR A 62 7.69 1.23 4.98
N ILE A 63 8.15 1.89 6.06
CA ILE A 63 9.32 2.76 6.04
C ILE A 63 10.12 2.52 7.31
N ASP A 64 11.39 2.12 7.16
CA ASP A 64 12.26 1.89 8.32
C ASP A 64 12.39 3.17 9.17
N ASN A 65 12.76 4.29 8.54
CA ASN A 65 12.81 5.60 9.18
C ASN A 65 11.79 6.54 8.52
N ILE A 66 10.75 6.93 9.27
CA ILE A 66 9.66 7.78 8.77
C ILE A 66 10.14 9.16 8.31
N ASP A 67 11.24 9.68 8.88
CA ASP A 67 11.83 10.96 8.47
C ASP A 67 12.41 10.93 7.05
N ASN A 68 12.67 9.74 6.50
CA ASN A 68 13.14 9.57 5.13
C ASN A 68 12.01 9.61 4.09
N PHE A 69 10.76 9.74 4.53
CA PHE A 69 9.63 9.85 3.62
C PHE A 69 9.42 11.29 3.18
N SER A 70 9.71 11.57 1.90
CA SER A 70 9.56 12.91 1.35
C SER A 70 8.10 13.24 1.07
N LYS A 71 7.79 14.54 1.05
CA LYS A 71 6.49 15.06 0.64
C LYS A 71 6.07 14.56 -0.75
N GLU A 72 6.99 14.59 -1.71
CA GLU A 72 6.77 14.08 -3.07
C GLU A 72 6.28 12.62 -3.08
N LYS A 73 6.98 11.73 -2.36
CA LYS A 73 6.56 10.32 -2.24
C LYS A 73 5.22 10.16 -1.52
N SER A 74 4.91 11.04 -0.56
CA SER A 74 3.62 11.04 0.13
C SER A 74 2.48 11.48 -0.79
N GLU A 75 2.72 12.45 -1.67
CA GLU A 75 1.76 12.92 -2.66
C GLU A 75 1.53 11.86 -3.74
N GLU A 76 2.58 11.17 -4.20
CA GLU A 76 2.48 10.01 -5.10
C GLU A 76 1.64 8.88 -4.50
N LEU A 77 1.93 8.49 -3.25
CA LEU A 77 1.15 7.46 -2.54
C LEU A 77 -0.32 7.88 -2.38
N LEU A 78 -0.56 9.15 -2.06
CA LEU A 78 -1.92 9.68 -1.93
C LEU A 78 -2.67 9.69 -3.27
N ASN A 79 -2.00 10.04 -4.36
CA ASN A 79 -2.58 10.01 -5.70
C ASN A 79 -2.95 8.59 -6.12
N ILE A 80 -2.05 7.63 -5.89
CA ILE A 80 -2.32 6.21 -6.11
C ILE A 80 -3.53 5.79 -5.26
N ALA A 81 -3.54 6.14 -3.96
CA ALA A 81 -4.64 5.75 -3.08
C ALA A 81 -6.00 6.30 -3.53
N HIS A 82 -6.04 7.55 -4.01
CA HIS A 82 -7.25 8.15 -4.60
C HIS A 82 -7.73 7.40 -5.84
N ILE A 83 -6.81 7.05 -6.76
CA ILE A 83 -7.13 6.30 -7.98
C ILE A 83 -7.75 4.94 -7.62
N PHE A 84 -7.23 4.28 -6.59
CA PHE A 84 -7.72 2.98 -6.11
C PHE A 84 -8.92 3.07 -5.17
N ASN A 85 -9.45 4.28 -4.90
CA ASN A 85 -10.46 4.53 -3.86
C ASN A 85 -10.13 3.79 -2.56
N SER A 86 -8.89 3.97 -2.11
CA SER A 86 -8.28 3.23 -1.00
C SER A 86 -7.75 4.17 0.06
N VAL A 87 -7.52 3.63 1.25
CA VAL A 87 -6.91 4.38 2.36
C VAL A 87 -5.39 4.14 2.36
N PRO A 88 -4.56 5.18 2.18
CA PRO A 88 -3.12 5.04 2.32
C PRO A 88 -2.76 4.92 3.81
N LEU A 89 -1.94 3.93 4.15
CA LEU A 89 -1.42 3.68 5.49
C LEU A 89 0.10 3.63 5.45
N ILE A 90 0.75 4.49 6.24
CA ILE A 90 2.20 4.48 6.40
C ILE A 90 2.54 3.84 7.74
N ILE A 91 3.43 2.85 7.72
CA ILE A 91 3.92 2.17 8.91
C ILE A 91 5.43 2.44 9.04
N GLY A 92 5.79 3.16 10.09
CA GLY A 92 7.18 3.46 10.44
C GLY A 92 7.69 2.58 11.59
N ASP A 93 8.95 2.14 11.54
CA ASP A 93 9.59 1.47 12.70
C ASP A 93 10.25 2.49 13.64
N ARG A 94 10.86 3.55 13.08
CA ARG A 94 11.58 4.58 13.83
C ARG A 94 11.49 5.96 13.19
N ASN A 95 11.87 6.95 13.97
CA ASN A 95 12.25 8.30 13.53
C ASN A 95 13.70 8.59 14.00
N ARG A 96 14.18 9.83 13.81
CA ARG A 96 15.49 10.30 14.26
C ARG A 96 15.72 10.21 15.78
N ASN A 97 14.66 10.11 16.58
CA ASN A 97 14.72 10.03 18.03
C ASN A 97 14.70 8.58 18.55
N GLY A 98 14.53 7.58 17.68
CA GLY A 98 14.47 6.17 18.06
C GLY A 98 13.24 5.46 17.51
N THR A 99 12.94 4.28 18.04
CA THR A 99 11.78 3.47 17.65
C THR A 99 10.47 4.19 17.96
N LEU A 100 9.50 4.15 17.03
CA LEU A 100 8.21 4.81 17.25
C LEU A 100 7.42 4.21 18.42
N GLU A 101 7.59 2.92 18.72
CA GLU A 101 6.92 2.26 19.86
C GLU A 101 7.36 2.80 21.24
N ASN A 102 8.50 3.50 21.32
CA ASN A 102 9.06 4.04 22.57
C ASN A 102 8.90 5.57 22.71
N ASN A 103 8.06 6.20 21.87
CA ASN A 103 7.74 7.64 21.93
C ASN A 103 6.30 7.84 22.41
#